data_AF-W7QQQ7-F1
#
_entry.id   AF-W7QQQ7-F1
#
_cell.length_a   1.000
_cell.length_b   1.000
_cell.length_c   1.000
_cell.angle_alpha   90.00
_cell.angle_beta   90.00
_cell.angle_gamma   90.00
#
_symmetry.space_group_name_H-M   'P 1'
#
loop_
_entity.id
_entity.type
_entity.pdbx_description
1 polymer ?
#
loop_
_entity_poly.entity_id
_entity_poly.type
_entity_poly.pdbx_seq_one_letter_code
_entity_poly.pdbx_strand_id
1 'polypeptide(L)' 'MEKLLLAVKIFIAVLVLILVVQNIVMVEVRFLTWGLRLPMALLLVVIYLLGMVTGKSLWTLFQRLYRDRTQRPH' A
#
# COMPACT_ATOMS: atom_id res chain seq x y z
N MET A 1 -18.99 9.05 39.30
CA MET A 1 -18.67 7.78 38.62
C MET A 1 -18.49 7.94 37.11
N GLU A 2 -19.31 8.74 36.43
CA GLU A 2 -19.24 8.93 34.96
C GLU A 2 -17.89 9.44 34.45
N LYS A 3 -17.28 10.42 35.14
CA LYS A 3 -15.96 10.96 34.77
C LYS A 3 -14.85 9.91 34.85
N LEU A 4 -14.95 8.99 35.81
CA LEU A 4 -14.00 7.89 35.98
C LEU A 4 -14.15 6.86 34.85
N LEU A 5 -15.39 6.52 34.47
CA LEU A 5 -15.67 5.67 33.33
C LEU A 5 -15.20 6.29 32.01
N LEU A 6 -15.36 7.60 31.85
CA LEU A 6 -14.87 8.32 30.67
C LEU A 6 -13.34 8.34 30.61
N ALA A 7 -12.67 8.61 31.73
CA ALA A 7 -11.21 8.56 31.83
C ALA A 7 -10.67 7.16 31.50
N VAL A 8 -11.30 6.10 32.02
CA VAL A 8 -10.94 4.71 31.72
C VAL A 8 -11.15 4.38 30.25
N LYS A 9 -12.27 4.81 29.64
CA LYS A 9 -12.52 4.61 28.20
C LYS A 9 -11.46 5.30 27.34
N ILE A 10 -11.12 6.55 27.65
CA ILE A 10 -10.08 7.29 26.93
C ILE A 10 -8.72 6.62 27.09
N PHE A 11 -8.39 6.19 28.31
CA PHE A 11 -7.15 5.49 28.59
C PHE A 11 -7.04 4.18 27.80
N ILE A 12 -8.09 3.37 27.78
CA ILE A 12 -8.16 2.14 26.97
C ILE A 12 -8.03 2.47 25.48
N ALA A 13 -8.71 3.50 24.98
CA ALA A 13 -8.63 3.90 23.58
C ALA A 13 -7.20 4.30 23.17
N VAL A 14 -6.49 5.05 24.03
CA VAL A 14 -5.09 5.42 23.81
C VAL A 14 -4.19 4.18 23.81
N LEU A 15 -4.37 3.25 24.75
CA LEU A 15 -3.61 2.00 24.79
C LEU A 15 -3.83 1.15 23.52
N VAL A 16 -5.07 1.02 23.07
CA VAL A 16 -5.40 0.31 21.83
C VAL A 16 -4.75 0.99 20.63
N LEU A 17 -4.79 2.32 20.56
CA LEU A 17 -4.16 3.07 19.47
C LEU A 17 -2.63 2.84 19.44
N ILE A 18 -1.97 2.91 20.60
CA ILE A 18 -0.54 2.61 20.74
C ILE A 18 -0.26 1.17 20.33
N LEU A 19 -1.05 0.21 20.80
CA LEU A 19 -0.91 -1.19 20.46
C LEU A 19 -1.06 -1.39 18.94
N VAL A 20 -2.04 -0.77 18.30
CA VAL A 20 -2.23 -0.83 16.84
C VAL A 20 -0.98 -0.29 16.15
N VAL A 21 -0.50 0.89 16.51
CA VAL A 21 0.69 1.50 15.90
C VAL A 21 1.94 0.65 16.13
N GLN A 22 2.10 0.06 17.31
CA GLN A 22 3.22 -0.83 17.64
C GLN A 22 3.10 -2.21 16.98
N ASN A 23 1.88 -2.70 16.77
CA ASN A 23 1.58 -3.98 16.12
C ASN A 23 1.64 -3.89 14.60
N ILE A 24 1.83 -2.70 14.03
CA ILE A 24 2.15 -2.54 12.62
C ILE A 24 3.47 -3.28 12.36
N VAL A 25 3.37 -4.34 11.56
CA VAL A 25 4.54 -5.08 11.08
C VAL A 25 5.36 -4.14 10.20
N MET A 26 6.48 -3.67 10.75
CA MET A 26 7.46 -2.87 10.04
C MET A 26 8.29 -3.78 9.14
N VAL A 27 8.29 -3.49 7.85
CA VAL A 27 9.09 -4.20 6.86
C VAL A 27 10.26 -3.30 6.45
N GLU A 28 11.45 -3.88 6.38
CA GLU A 28 12.63 -3.21 5.85
C GLU A 28 12.79 -3.56 4.37
N VAL A 29 12.72 -2.56 3.51
CA VAL A 29 13.03 -2.68 2.08
C VAL A 29 14.48 -2.24 1.90
N ARG A 30 15.35 -3.15 1.47
CA ARG A 30 16.77 -2.87 1.19
C ARG A 30 17.01 -2.88 -0.32
N PHE A 31 17.64 -1.84 -0.84
CA PHE A 31 18.03 -1.71 -2.23
C PHE A 31 19.48 -1.25 -2.33
N LEU A 32 20.37 -2.14 -2.80
CA LEU A 32 21.82 -1.95 -2.82
C LEU A 32 22.37 -1.50 -1.46
N THR A 33 22.58 -0.18 -1.27
CA THR A 33 23.10 0.44 -0.05
C THR A 33 22.04 1.20 0.74
N TRP A 34 20.83 1.35 0.21
CA TRP A 34 19.74 2.10 0.82
C TRP A 34 18.77 1.15 1.53
N GLY A 35 18.27 1.56 2.70
CA GLY A 35 17.29 0.81 3.47
C GLY A 35 16.16 1.75 3.90
N LEU A 36 14.92 1.33 3.69
CA LEU A 36 13.73 2.07 4.10
C LEU A 36 12.84 1.16 4.95
N ARG A 37 12.52 1.61 6.16
CA ARG A 37 11.61 0.90 7.07
C ARG A 37 10.25 1.55 7.03
N LEU A 38 9.23 0.78 6.71
CA LEU A 38 7.86 1.26 6.64
C LEU A 38 6.86 0.15 6.97
N PRO A 39 5.65 0.52 7.43
CA PRO A 39 4.54 -0.40 7.62
C PRO A 39 4.26 -1.28 6.40
N MET A 40 4.07 -2.59 6.58
CA MET A 40 3.72 -3.51 5.50
C MET A 40 2.51 -3.04 4.69
N ALA A 41 1.49 -2.51 5.35
CA ALA A 41 0.29 -1.98 4.68
C ALA A 41 0.62 -0.82 3.73
N LEU A 42 1.50 0.11 4.14
CA LEU A 42 1.95 1.21 3.29
C LEU A 42 2.75 0.69 2.09
N LEU A 43 3.62 -0.31 2.30
CA LEU A 43 4.36 -0.95 1.20
C LEU A 43 3.41 -1.52 0.15
N LEU A 44 2.38 -2.26 0.58
CA LEU A 44 1.40 -2.88 -0.29
C LEU A 44 0.62 -1.85 -1.10
N VAL A 45 0.19 -0.74 -0.47
CA VAL A 45 -0.52 0.35 -1.16
C VAL A 45 0.37 0.96 -2.23
N VAL A 46 1.63 1.27 -1.92
CA VAL A 46 2.59 1.84 -2.88
C VAL A 46 2.82 0.89 -4.05
N ILE A 47 3.09 -0.38 -3.77
CA ILE A 47 3.30 -1.41 -4.80
C ILE A 47 2.06 -1.56 -5.69
N TYR A 48 0.87 -1.60 -5.10
CA TYR A 48 -0.38 -1.70 -5.85
C TYR A 48 -0.59 -0.52 -6.80
N LEU A 49 -0.37 0.71 -6.32
CA LEU A 49 -0.49 1.91 -7.16
C LEU A 49 0.53 1.91 -8.30
N LEU A 50 1.80 1.57 -8.02
CA LEU A 50 2.84 1.43 -9.04
C LEU A 50 2.48 0.36 -10.07
N GLY A 51 1.97 -0.78 -9.60
CA GLY A 51 1.48 -1.87 -10.45
C GLY A 51 0.31 -1.44 -11.33
N MET A 52 -0.61 -0.63 -10.81
CA MET A 52 -1.75 -0.11 -11.57
C MET A 52 -1.30 0.86 -12.68
N VAL A 53 -0.39 1.79 -12.37
CA VAL A 53 0.16 2.72 -13.36
C VAL A 53 0.92 1.96 -14.46
N THR A 54 1.78 1.02 -14.05
CA THR A 54 2.58 0.23 -14.98
C THR A 54 1.72 -0.72 -15.81
N GLY A 55 0.77 -1.41 -15.18
CA GLY A 55 -0.16 -2.34 -15.82
C GLY A 55 -1.06 -1.64 -16.83
N LYS A 56 -1.56 -0.44 -16.52
CA LYS A 56 -2.34 0.36 -17.48
C LYS A 56 -1.49 0.73 -18.72
N SER A 57 -0.25 1.17 -18.51
CA SER A 57 0.66 1.48 -19.63
C SER A 57 0.91 0.25 -20.50
N LEU A 58 1.30 -0.88 -19.89
CA LEU A 58 1.55 -2.13 -20.59
C LEU A 58 0.32 -2.63 -21.37
N TRP A 59 -0.87 -2.54 -20.76
CA TRP A 59 -2.12 -2.91 -21.42
C TRP A 59 -2.40 -2.05 -22.66
N THR A 60 -2.17 -0.73 -22.58
CA THR A 60 -2.35 0.15 -23.75
C THR A 60 -1.35 -0.14 -24.86
N LEU A 61 -0.10 -0.47 -24.52
CA LEU A 61 0.92 -0.85 -25.50
C LEU A 61 0.59 -2.19 -26.15
N PHE A 62 0.14 -3.16 -25.36
CA PHE A 62 -0.28 -4.47 -25.84
C PHE A 62 -1.49 -4.38 -26.79
N GLN A 63 -2.49 -3.57 -26.45
CA GLN A 63 -3.64 -3.31 -27.32
C GLN A 63 -3.23 -2.68 -28.65
N ARG A 64 -2.28 -1.74 -28.65
CA ARG A 64 -1.75 -1.14 -29.89
C ARG A 64 -1.07 -2.18 -30.77
N LEU A 65 -0.21 -3.00 -30.17
CA LEU A 65 0.52 -4.04 -30.90
C LEU A 65 -0.40 -5.10 -31.52
N TYR A 66 -1.48 -5.47 -30.83
CA TYR A 66 -2.49 -6.40 -31.37
C TYR A 66 -3.36 -5.76 -32.45
N ARG A 67 -3.70 -4.47 -32.33
CA ARG A 67 -4.53 -3.77 -33.31
C ARG A 67 -3.80 -3.54 -34.64
N ASP A 68 -2.50 -3.28 -34.61
CA ASP A 68 -1.68 -3.13 -35.82
C ASP A 68 -1.56 -4.43 -36.63
N ARG A 69 -1.72 -5.59 -35.99
CA ARG A 69 -1.69 -6.90 -36.67
C ARG A 69 -2.94 -7.20 -37.48
N THR A 70 -4.07 -6.54 -37.22
CA THR A 70 -5.35 -6.81 -37.89
C THR A 70 -5.64 -5.86 -39.07
N GLN A 71 -4.80 -4.84 -39.29
CA GLN A 71 -4.93 -3.86 -40.40
C GLN A 71 -3.88 -4.04 -41.51
N ARG A 72 -3.40 -5.27 -41.75
CA ARG A 72 -2.81 -5.62 -43.05
C ARG A 72 -3.90 -6.27 -43.93
N PRO A 73 -4.73 -5.51 -44.66
CA PRO A 73 -5.34 -6.03 -45.87
C PRO A 73 -4.23 -6.31 -46.90
N HIS A 74 -4.46 -7.36 -47.67
CA HIS A 74 -3.59 -7.96 -48.70
C HIS A 74 -2.77 -6.98 -49.53
#